data_AF-A0A521U0A0-F1
#
_entry.id   AF-A0A521U0A0-F1
#
_cell.length_a   1.000
_cell.length_b   1.000
_cell.length_c   1.000
_cell.angle_alpha   90.00
_cell.angle_beta   90.00
_cell.angle_gamma   90.00
#
_symmetry.space_group_name_H-M   'P 1'
#
loop_
_entity.id
_entity.type
_entity.pdbx_description
1 polymer ?
#
loop_
_entity_poly.entity_id
_entity_poly.type
_entity_poly.pdbx_seq_one_letter_code
_entity_poly.pdbx_strand_id
1 'polypeptide(L)'
;MTVERASDPTFLDHLDRLETFVSGASRVPLTSRLIVDEQQFIELIDQIRGLAPEELRSAKRINQDKDRVLTQARAEADRIVDEAREKAMQILEQDTIVRSAHQQADAYVAEAIEQADEVRRGADTYALATLQSLEDQLTNLLSIVRRGKLALQQTLAQSVEIEPESEVAHIRDHR
;
A
#
# COMPACT_ATOMS: atom_id res chain seq x y z
N MET A 1 -2.28 -47.68 26.44
CA MET A 1 -2.80 -49.06 26.51
C MET A 1 -3.33 -49.41 25.12
N THR A 2 -2.42 -49.75 24.22
CA THR A 2 -2.71 -50.13 22.84
C THR A 2 -3.06 -51.60 22.83
N VAL A 3 -4.34 -51.91 22.62
CA VAL A 3 -4.77 -53.28 22.33
C VAL A 3 -4.26 -53.60 20.94
N GLU A 4 -3.23 -54.43 20.87
CA GLU A 4 -2.79 -55.13 19.66
C GLU A 4 -3.95 -56.05 19.26
N ARG A 5 -4.87 -55.52 18.44
CA ARG A 5 -5.85 -56.34 17.76
C ARG A 5 -5.06 -57.21 16.80
N ALA A 6 -4.99 -58.52 17.10
CA ALA A 6 -4.70 -59.52 16.09
C ALA A 6 -5.59 -59.18 14.88
N SER A 7 -4.96 -58.77 13.78
CA SER A 7 -5.70 -58.43 12.57
C SER A 7 -6.37 -59.71 12.10
N ASP A 8 -7.69 -59.66 11.92
CA ASP A 8 -8.43 -60.77 11.33
C ASP A 8 -7.75 -61.15 10.00
N PRO A 9 -7.55 -62.45 9.71
CA PRO A 9 -6.80 -62.89 8.55
C PRO A 9 -7.42 -62.30 7.28
N THR A 10 -6.61 -61.55 6.54
CA THR A 10 -7.00 -60.80 5.36
C THR A 10 -7.30 -61.73 4.19
N PHE A 11 -7.93 -61.20 3.15
CA PHE A 11 -8.10 -61.91 1.89
C PHE A 11 -6.77 -62.45 1.33
N LEU A 12 -5.68 -61.69 1.49
CA LEU A 12 -4.34 -62.09 1.07
C LEU A 12 -3.79 -63.25 1.91
N ASP A 13 -4.00 -63.24 3.23
CA ASP A 13 -3.57 -64.33 4.11
C ASP A 13 -4.20 -65.68 3.71
N HIS A 14 -5.44 -65.68 3.23
CA HIS A 14 -6.10 -66.89 2.74
C HIS A 14 -5.59 -67.32 1.36
N LEU A 15 -5.26 -66.36 0.49
CA LEU A 15 -4.63 -66.63 -0.80
C LEU A 15 -3.23 -67.22 -0.64
N ASP A 16 -2.44 -66.70 0.30
CA ASP A 16 -1.11 -67.19 0.65
C ASP A 16 -1.17 -68.60 1.26
N ARG A 17 -2.21 -68.87 2.07
CA ARG A 17 -2.50 -70.22 2.58
C ARG A 17 -2.87 -71.19 1.46
N LEU A 18 -3.68 -70.76 0.48
CA LEU A 18 -4.02 -71.56 -0.69
C LEU A 18 -2.77 -71.86 -1.54
N GLU A 19 -1.90 -70.87 -1.76
CA GLU A 19 -0.63 -71.04 -2.46
C GLU A 19 0.28 -72.04 -1.74
N THR A 20 0.39 -71.92 -0.43
CA THR A 20 1.16 -72.84 0.42
C THR A 20 0.59 -74.25 0.36
N PHE A 21 -0.74 -74.39 0.44
CA PHE A 21 -1.45 -75.67 0.35
C PHE A 21 -1.20 -76.36 -1.01
N VAL A 22 -1.28 -75.61 -2.11
CA VAL A 22 -1.02 -76.13 -3.47
C VAL A 22 0.46 -76.47 -3.67
N SER A 23 1.37 -75.68 -3.11
CA SER A 23 2.82 -75.91 -3.21
C SER A 23 3.31 -77.10 -2.38
N GLY A 24 2.64 -77.39 -1.25
CA GLY A 24 2.93 -78.53 -0.38
C GLY A 24 2.28 -79.85 -0.81
N ALA A 25 1.41 -79.83 -1.83
CA ALA A 25 0.68 -81.00 -2.29
C ALA A 25 1.59 -82.04 -3.01
N SER A 26 1.32 -83.33 -2.77
CA SER A 26 2.09 -84.42 -3.37
C SER A 26 1.81 -84.52 -4.87
N ARG A 27 2.86 -84.52 -5.70
CA ARG A 27 2.74 -84.69 -7.16
C ARG A 27 2.64 -86.15 -7.55
N VAL A 28 1.78 -86.44 -8.52
CA VAL A 28 1.67 -87.79 -9.11
C VAL A 28 2.79 -88.00 -10.14
N PRO A 29 3.63 -89.05 -10.01
CA PRO A 29 4.73 -89.32 -10.93
C PRO A 29 4.27 -89.41 -12.39
N LEU A 30 5.10 -88.91 -13.32
CA LEU A 30 4.82 -88.90 -14.77
C LEU A 30 3.57 -88.12 -15.19
N THR A 31 2.98 -87.30 -14.30
CA THR A 31 1.84 -86.42 -14.63
C THR A 31 2.02 -85.03 -14.03
N SER A 32 1.27 -84.06 -14.53
CA SER A 32 1.20 -82.70 -13.97
C SER A 32 0.13 -82.55 -12.87
N ARG A 33 -0.34 -83.64 -12.26
CA ARG A 33 -1.44 -83.63 -11.27
C ARG A 33 -0.94 -83.57 -9.83
N LEU A 34 -1.71 -82.89 -8.98
CA LEU A 34 -1.49 -82.78 -7.54
C LEU A 34 -2.52 -83.63 -6.80
N ILE A 35 -2.09 -84.29 -5.72
CA ILE A 35 -2.95 -84.94 -4.75
C ILE A 35 -3.20 -83.94 -3.62
N VAL A 36 -4.46 -83.56 -3.43
CA VAL A 36 -4.91 -82.58 -2.45
C VAL A 36 -6.07 -83.14 -1.65
N ASP A 37 -6.15 -82.75 -0.39
CA ASP A 37 -7.34 -82.97 0.45
C ASP A 37 -8.48 -82.10 -0.09
N GLU A 38 -9.51 -82.75 -0.62
CA GLU A 38 -10.66 -82.08 -1.23
C GLU A 38 -11.42 -81.20 -0.23
N GLN A 39 -11.58 -81.68 1.01
CA GLN A 39 -12.33 -80.98 2.06
C GLN A 39 -11.62 -79.68 2.43
N GLN A 40 -10.32 -79.77 2.74
CA GLN A 40 -9.50 -78.62 3.13
C GLN A 40 -9.35 -77.61 1.97
N PHE A 41 -9.26 -78.09 0.73
CA PHE A 41 -9.17 -77.22 -0.44
C PHE A 41 -10.47 -76.44 -0.68
N ILE A 42 -11.63 -77.11 -0.58
CA ILE A 42 -12.94 -76.47 -0.75
C ILE A 42 -13.18 -75.42 0.35
N GLU A 43 -12.84 -75.73 1.60
CA GLU A 43 -12.96 -74.80 2.72
C GLU A 43 -12.15 -73.51 2.51
N LEU A 44 -10.90 -73.63 2.03
CA LEU A 44 -10.07 -72.46 1.70
C LEU A 44 -10.69 -71.62 0.56
N ILE A 45 -11.22 -72.25 -0.48
CA ILE A 45 -11.88 -71.56 -1.59
C ILE A 45 -13.15 -70.84 -1.12
N ASP A 46 -13.94 -71.44 -0.23
CA ASP A 46 -15.16 -70.83 0.29
C ASP A 46 -14.86 -69.65 1.23
N GLN A 47 -13.78 -69.73 2.03
CA GLN A 47 -13.29 -68.60 2.84
C GLN A 47 -12.87 -67.42 1.95
N ILE A 48 -12.07 -67.67 0.91
CA ILE A 48 -11.65 -66.66 -0.08
C ILE A 48 -12.86 -66.05 -0.79
N ARG A 49 -13.82 -66.90 -1.20
CA ARG A 49 -15.06 -66.47 -1.86
C ARG A 49 -15.93 -65.60 -0.95
N GLY A 50 -15.95 -65.87 0.35
CA GLY A 50 -16.67 -65.07 1.35
C GLY A 50 -16.08 -63.67 1.52
N LEU A 51 -14.74 -63.57 1.53
CA LEU A 51 -14.01 -62.32 1.78
C LEU A 51 -13.83 -61.44 0.52
N ALA A 52 -13.73 -62.04 -0.67
CA ALA A 52 -13.47 -61.32 -1.92
C ALA A 52 -14.45 -60.16 -2.24
N PRO A 53 -15.78 -60.32 -2.06
CA PRO A 53 -16.73 -59.25 -2.38
C PRO A 53 -16.60 -58.04 -1.46
N GLU A 54 -16.23 -58.25 -0.19
CA GLU A 54 -16.02 -57.16 0.76
C GLU A 54 -14.76 -56.37 0.41
N GLU A 55 -13.65 -57.07 0.16
CA GLU A 55 -12.38 -56.44 -0.22
C GLU A 55 -12.53 -55.60 -1.50
N LEU A 56 -13.21 -56.14 -2.52
CA LEU A 56 -13.49 -55.41 -3.74
C LEU A 56 -14.36 -54.16 -3.52
N ARG A 57 -15.36 -54.23 -2.62
CA ARG A 57 -16.18 -53.06 -2.26
C ARG A 57 -15.36 -52.01 -1.52
N SER A 58 -14.48 -52.43 -0.61
CA SER A 58 -13.58 -51.52 0.11
C SER A 58 -12.59 -50.83 -0.84
N ALA A 59 -11.94 -51.57 -1.74
CA ALA A 59 -11.07 -51.00 -2.76
C ALA A 59 -11.80 -50.00 -3.69
N LYS A 60 -13.06 -50.27 -4.06
CA LYS A 60 -13.89 -49.33 -4.82
C LYS A 60 -14.20 -48.05 -4.05
N ARG A 61 -14.58 -48.18 -2.77
CA ARG A 61 -14.84 -47.02 -1.89
C ARG A 61 -13.61 -46.14 -1.73
N ILE A 62 -12.45 -46.74 -1.48
CA ILE A 62 -11.18 -46.01 -1.34
C ILE A 62 -10.87 -45.22 -2.62
N ASN A 63 -11.06 -45.81 -3.80
CA ASN A 63 -10.83 -45.08 -5.06
C ASN A 63 -11.83 -43.93 -5.24
N GLN A 64 -13.11 -44.14 -4.94
CA GLN A 64 -14.12 -43.08 -5.00
C GLN A 64 -13.81 -41.93 -4.04
N ASP A 65 -13.40 -42.24 -2.81
CA ASP A 65 -13.00 -41.23 -1.83
C ASP A 65 -11.75 -40.48 -2.27
N LYS A 66 -10.75 -41.19 -2.82
CA LYS A 66 -9.54 -40.57 -3.39
C LYS A 66 -9.91 -39.58 -4.50
N ASP A 67 -10.76 -39.98 -5.44
CA ASP A 67 -11.18 -39.13 -6.56
C ASP A 67 -11.97 -37.91 -6.07
N ARG A 68 -12.82 -38.10 -5.06
CA ARG A 68 -13.55 -37.01 -4.39
C ARG A 68 -12.61 -36.02 -3.72
N VAL A 69 -11.65 -36.50 -2.93
CA VAL A 69 -10.65 -35.66 -2.25
C VAL A 69 -9.79 -34.91 -3.26
N LEU A 70 -9.33 -35.56 -4.33
CA LEU A 70 -8.55 -34.91 -5.38
C LEU A 70 -9.34 -33.81 -6.09
N THR A 71 -10.62 -34.06 -6.36
CA THR A 71 -11.50 -33.06 -6.99
C THR A 71 -11.71 -31.85 -6.08
N GLN A 72 -11.97 -32.09 -4.80
CA GLN A 72 -12.11 -31.01 -3.80
C GLN A 72 -10.81 -30.22 -3.64
N ALA A 73 -9.67 -30.90 -3.54
CA ALA A 73 -8.36 -30.26 -3.41
C ALA A 73 -8.03 -29.39 -4.63
N ARG A 74 -8.36 -29.84 -5.84
CA ARG A 74 -8.20 -29.05 -7.06
C ARG A 74 -9.09 -27.81 -7.07
N ALA A 75 -10.38 -27.98 -6.76
CA ALA A 75 -11.31 -26.84 -6.70
C ALA A 75 -10.88 -25.79 -5.66
N GLU A 76 -10.39 -26.23 -4.49
CA GLU A 76 -9.88 -25.32 -3.47
C GLU A 76 -8.57 -24.65 -3.90
N ALA A 77 -7.67 -25.37 -4.56
CA ALA A 77 -6.45 -24.79 -5.10
C ALA A 77 -6.75 -23.71 -6.15
N ASP A 78 -7.67 -23.99 -7.07
CA ASP A 78 -8.10 -23.01 -8.08
C ASP A 78 -8.71 -21.77 -7.42
N ARG A 79 -9.59 -21.98 -6.43
CA ARG A 79 -10.17 -20.89 -5.65
C ARG A 79 -9.12 -20.03 -4.94
N ILE A 80 -8.14 -20.65 -4.27
CA ILE A 80 -7.05 -19.93 -3.59
C ILE A 80 -6.25 -19.10 -4.59
N VAL A 81 -5.94 -19.65 -5.76
CA VAL A 81 -5.20 -18.95 -6.82
C VAL A 81 -6.00 -17.74 -7.33
N ASP A 82 -7.30 -17.89 -7.53
CA ASP A 82 -8.16 -16.80 -7.99
C ASP A 82 -8.29 -15.69 -6.93
N GLU A 83 -8.53 -16.05 -5.66
CA GLU A 83 -8.55 -15.09 -4.55
C GLU A 83 -7.20 -14.36 -4.39
N ALA A 84 -6.08 -15.05 -4.57
CA ALA A 84 -4.75 -14.46 -4.51
C ALA A 84 -4.51 -13.47 -5.67
N ARG A 85 -4.97 -13.80 -6.88
CA ARG A 85 -4.89 -12.92 -8.05
C ARG A 85 -5.73 -11.66 -7.85
N GLU A 86 -6.95 -11.80 -7.34
CA GLU A 86 -7.83 -10.66 -7.06
C GLU A 86 -7.20 -9.71 -6.04
N LYS A 87 -6.68 -10.24 -4.94
CA LYS A 87 -5.96 -9.43 -3.93
C LYS A 87 -4.72 -8.74 -4.49
N ALA A 88 -3.96 -9.43 -5.34
CA ALA A 88 -2.79 -8.84 -5.99
C ALA A 88 -3.17 -7.65 -6.89
N MET A 89 -4.26 -7.77 -7.65
CA MET A 89 -4.78 -6.67 -8.46
C MET A 89 -5.23 -5.49 -7.61
N GLN A 90 -5.95 -5.74 -6.51
CA GLN A 90 -6.39 -4.69 -5.58
C GLN A 90 -5.20 -3.93 -4.96
N ILE A 91 -4.15 -4.64 -4.55
CA ILE A 91 -2.93 -4.02 -3.99
C ILE A 91 -2.24 -3.14 -5.05
N LEU A 92 -2.13 -3.62 -6.30
CA LEU A 92 -1.50 -2.85 -7.38
C LEU A 92 -2.30 -1.60 -7.73
N GLU A 93 -3.63 -1.70 -7.76
CA GLU A 93 -4.51 -0.56 -7.98
C GLU A 93 -4.35 0.47 -6.85
N GLN A 94 -4.34 0.01 -5.59
CA GLN A 94 -4.16 0.87 -4.43
C GLN A 94 -2.79 1.56 -4.42
N ASP A 95 -1.71 0.84 -4.75
CA ASP A 95 -0.36 1.41 -4.88
C ASP A 95 -0.29 2.46 -6.01
N THR A 96 -0.97 2.20 -7.13
CA THR A 96 -1.04 3.15 -8.25
C THR A 96 -1.78 4.43 -7.86
N ILE A 97 -2.91 4.31 -7.15
CA ILE A 97 -3.67 5.44 -6.63
C ILE A 97 -2.83 6.25 -5.65
N VAL A 98 -2.16 5.59 -4.69
CA VAL A 98 -1.31 6.25 -3.69
C VAL A 98 -0.15 6.98 -4.36
N ARG A 99 0.54 6.34 -5.32
CA ARG A 99 1.63 6.99 -6.07
C ARG A 99 1.15 8.20 -6.86
N SER A 100 0.00 8.10 -7.54
CA SER A 100 -0.61 9.22 -8.26
C SER A 100 -0.99 10.35 -7.31
N ALA A 101 -1.56 10.03 -6.14
CA ALA A 101 -1.92 11.03 -5.14
C ALA A 101 -0.70 11.78 -4.60
N HIS A 102 0.40 11.07 -4.34
CA HIS A 102 1.67 11.70 -3.95
C HIS A 102 2.22 12.63 -5.03
N GLN A 103 2.24 12.18 -6.29
CA GLN A 103 2.69 13.02 -7.41
C GLN A 103 1.86 14.30 -7.56
N GLN A 104 0.54 14.19 -7.41
CA GLN A 104 -0.36 15.36 -7.44
C GLN A 104 -0.12 16.28 -6.25
N ALA A 105 0.06 15.73 -5.05
CA ALA A 105 0.36 16.52 -3.85
C ALA A 105 1.68 17.30 -4.01
N ASP A 106 2.74 16.64 -4.50
CA ASP A 106 4.03 17.29 -4.75
C ASP A 106 3.91 18.42 -5.79
N ALA A 107 3.13 18.19 -6.85
CA ALA A 107 2.84 19.22 -7.86
C ALA A 107 2.09 20.42 -7.26
N TYR A 108 1.06 20.18 -6.44
CA TYR A 108 0.32 21.25 -5.77
C TYR A 108 1.20 22.03 -4.79
N VAL A 109 2.09 21.36 -4.06
CA VAL A 109 3.03 22.03 -3.15
C VAL A 109 4.00 22.91 -3.94
N ALA A 110 4.54 22.40 -5.05
CA ALA A 110 5.42 23.18 -5.92
C ALA A 110 4.73 24.43 -6.48
N GLU A 111 3.49 24.26 -6.99
CA GLU A 111 2.68 25.36 -7.49
C GLU A 111 2.36 26.38 -6.39
N ALA A 112 2.00 25.92 -5.19
CA ALA A 112 1.71 26.80 -4.05
C ALA A 112 2.94 27.62 -3.63
N ILE A 113 4.14 27.02 -3.66
CA ILE A 113 5.40 27.73 -3.38
C ILE A 113 5.66 28.80 -4.45
N GLU A 114 5.48 28.47 -5.73
CA GLU A 114 5.66 29.43 -6.83
C GLU A 114 4.69 30.62 -6.71
N GLN A 115 3.40 30.35 -6.46
CA GLN A 115 2.38 31.38 -6.24
C GLN A 115 2.70 32.24 -5.02
N ALA A 116 3.15 31.64 -3.91
CA ALA A 116 3.54 32.37 -2.72
C ALA A 116 4.73 33.31 -2.98
N ASP A 117 5.74 32.84 -3.73
CA ASP A 117 6.89 33.65 -4.12
C ASP A 117 6.51 34.79 -5.07
N GLU A 118 5.54 34.57 -5.98
CA GLU A 118 4.99 35.61 -6.84
C GLU A 118 4.24 36.67 -6.04
N VAL A 119 3.36 36.26 -5.13
CA VAL A 119 2.62 37.18 -4.25
C VAL A 119 3.59 37.99 -3.39
N ARG A 120 4.62 37.36 -2.81
CA ARG A 120 5.64 38.06 -2.01
C ARG A 120 6.37 39.12 -2.85
N ARG A 121 6.84 38.76 -4.06
CA ARG A 121 7.52 39.70 -4.96
C ARG A 121 6.60 40.85 -5.37
N GLY A 122 5.33 40.56 -5.66
CA GLY A 122 4.33 41.58 -5.97
C GLY A 122 4.11 42.55 -4.81
N ALA A 123 3.99 42.03 -3.58
CA ALA A 123 3.85 42.83 -2.37
C ALA A 123 5.08 43.71 -2.10
N ASP A 124 6.29 43.17 -2.23
CA ASP A 124 7.54 43.92 -2.06
C ASP A 124 7.65 45.06 -3.08
N THR A 125 7.32 44.77 -4.34
CA THR A 125 7.31 45.76 -5.43
C THR A 125 6.31 46.89 -5.15
N TYR A 126 5.10 46.53 -4.73
CA TYR A 126 4.06 47.49 -4.38
C TYR A 126 4.45 48.35 -3.17
N ALA A 127 5.03 47.74 -2.13
CA ALA A 127 5.51 48.43 -0.95
C ALA A 127 6.60 49.45 -1.31
N LEU A 128 7.57 49.06 -2.14
CA LEU A 128 8.63 49.95 -2.62
C LEU A 128 8.05 51.14 -3.39
N ALA A 129 7.14 50.90 -4.34
CA ALA A 129 6.50 51.96 -5.12
C ALA A 129 5.72 52.95 -4.22
N THR A 130 5.03 52.42 -3.20
CA THR A 130 4.30 53.24 -2.24
C THR A 130 5.23 54.10 -1.40
N LEU A 131 6.33 53.52 -0.89
CA LEU A 131 7.34 54.24 -0.11
C LEU A 131 8.02 55.31 -0.95
N GLN A 132 8.31 55.03 -2.21
CA GLN A 132 8.93 55.99 -3.12
C GLN A 132 7.99 57.17 -3.43
N SER A 133 6.71 56.90 -3.66
CA SER A 133 5.71 57.98 -3.80
C SER A 133 5.59 58.84 -2.53
N LEU A 134 5.72 58.24 -1.35
CA LEU A 134 5.70 58.97 -0.08
C LEU A 134 6.96 59.83 0.08
N GLU A 135 8.14 59.30 -0.28
CA GLU A 135 9.40 60.03 -0.27
C GLU A 135 9.34 61.29 -1.15
N ASP A 136 8.80 61.15 -2.37
CA ASP A 136 8.63 62.28 -3.29
C ASP A 136 7.72 63.37 -2.71
N GLN A 137 6.61 62.97 -2.08
CA GLN A 137 5.68 63.90 -1.42
C GLN A 137 6.35 64.64 -0.25
N LEU A 138 7.08 63.91 0.60
CA LEU A 138 7.78 64.50 1.75
C LEU A 138 8.90 65.46 1.28
N THR A 139 9.61 65.11 0.21
CA THR A 139 10.65 65.97 -0.38
C THR A 139 10.06 67.28 -0.91
N ASN A 140 8.92 67.21 -1.57
CA ASN A 140 8.19 68.39 -2.03
C ASN A 140 7.73 69.28 -0.87
N LEU A 141 7.15 68.69 0.18
CA LEU A 141 6.76 69.42 1.39
C LEU A 141 7.95 70.08 2.08
N LEU A 142 9.06 69.35 2.24
CA LEU A 142 10.29 69.89 2.83
C LEU A 142 10.85 71.06 2.01
N SER A 143 10.78 70.98 0.68
CA SER A 143 11.17 72.06 -0.22
C SER A 143 10.31 73.31 -0.02
N ILE A 144 8.99 73.15 0.14
CA ILE A 144 8.06 74.26 0.46
C ILE A 144 8.43 74.89 1.80
N VAL A 145 8.65 74.09 2.85
CA VAL A 145 9.04 74.59 4.19
C VAL A 145 10.37 75.35 4.14
N ARG A 146 11.37 74.82 3.42
CA ARG A 146 12.68 75.48 3.25
C ARG A 146 12.55 76.83 2.54
N ARG A 147 11.75 76.91 1.47
CA ARG A 147 11.46 78.18 0.79
C ARG A 147 10.75 79.18 1.72
N GLY A 148 9.75 78.72 2.48
CA GLY A 148 9.04 79.55 3.45
C GLY A 148 9.97 80.12 4.53
N LYS A 149 10.86 79.29 5.08
CA LYS A 149 11.87 79.73 6.06
C LYS A 149 12.82 80.77 5.48
N LEU A 150 13.35 80.54 4.26
CA LEU A 150 14.25 81.49 3.60
C LEU A 150 13.58 82.84 3.35
N ALA A 151 12.32 82.85 2.90
CA ALA A 151 11.57 84.08 2.70
C ALA A 151 11.42 84.89 3.99
N LEU A 152 11.06 84.24 5.10
CA LEU A 152 10.96 84.90 6.41
C LEU A 152 12.32 85.43 6.91
N GLN A 153 13.41 84.68 6.70
CA GLN A 153 14.76 85.14 7.05
C GLN A 153 15.18 86.37 6.25
N GLN A 154 14.83 86.44 4.96
CA GLN A 154 15.06 87.62 4.13
C GLN A 154 14.23 88.82 4.59
N THR A 155 12.94 88.61 4.91
CA THR A 155 12.10 89.67 5.49
C THR A 155 12.69 90.17 6.81
N LEU A 156 13.11 89.27 7.70
CA LEU A 156 13.73 89.61 8.98
C LEU A 156 15.04 90.40 8.79
N ALA A 157 15.90 90.01 7.84
CA ALA A 157 17.13 90.73 7.53
C ALA A 157 16.86 92.14 6.99
N GLN A 158 15.87 92.30 6.11
CA GLN A 158 15.46 93.61 5.58
C GLN A 158 14.86 94.51 6.66
N SER A 159 14.13 93.96 7.63
CA SER A 159 13.64 94.75 8.77
C SER A 159 14.74 95.21 9.74
N VAL A 160 15.90 94.54 9.76
CA VAL A 160 17.05 94.95 10.60
C VAL A 160 17.93 96.00 9.90
N GLU A 161 17.98 96.03 8.56
CA GLU A 161 18.71 97.07 7.80
C GLU A 161 18.01 98.45 7.78
N ILE A 162 16.75 98.56 8.22
CA ILE A 162 15.99 99.82 8.24
C ILE A 162 16.29 100.68 9.50
N GLU A 163 17.07 100.20 10.48
CA GLU A 163 17.65 101.07 11.52
C GLU A 163 19.11 101.41 11.18
N PRO A 164 19.35 102.58 10.55
CA PRO A 164 20.11 103.60 11.30
C PRO A 164 19.56 105.02 11.12
N GLU A 165 19.52 105.74 12.26
CA GLU A 165 19.57 107.20 12.38
C GLU A 165 18.53 108.04 11.63
N SER A 166 17.34 108.27 12.20
CA SER A 166 16.60 109.51 11.91
C SER A 166 15.75 110.05 13.07
N GLU A 167 16.21 109.91 14.32
CA GLU A 167 15.51 110.55 15.45
C GLU A 167 16.46 111.28 16.41
N VAL A 168 17.38 112.08 15.87
CA VAL A 168 18.01 113.17 16.65
C VAL A 168 18.15 114.43 15.79
N ALA A 169 17.04 115.11 15.48
CA ALA A 169 17.06 116.57 15.36
C ALA A 169 15.65 117.14 15.22
N HIS A 170 15.46 118.25 15.92
CA HIS A 170 14.54 119.33 15.58
C HIS A 170 13.13 119.31 16.17
N ILE A 171 13.07 119.49 17.50
CA ILE A 171 12.11 120.43 18.07
C ILE A 171 12.91 121.49 18.84
N ARG A 172 13.30 122.55 18.13
CA ARG A 172 13.71 123.82 18.73
C ARG A 172 13.06 124.94 17.93
N ASP A 173 12.36 125.80 18.67
CA ASP A 173 11.77 127.09 18.28
C ASP A 173 10.69 127.09 17.20
N HIS A 174 9.49 127.52 17.58
CA HIS A 174 9.02 128.87 17.21
C HIS A 174 7.80 129.30 18.04
N ARG A 175 8.09 130.24 18.96
CA ARG A 175 7.37 131.48 19.29
C ARG A 175 5.84 131.49 19.44
#